data_AF-A0A4U1BPM6-F1
#
_entry.id   AF-A0A4U1BPM6-F1
#
_cell.length_a   1.000
_cell.length_b   1.000
_cell.length_c   1.000
_cell.angle_alpha   90.00
_cell.angle_beta   90.00
_cell.angle_gamma   90.00
#
_symmetry.space_group_name_H-M   'P 1'
#
loop_
_entity.id
_entity.type
_entity.pdbx_description
1 polymer ?
#
loop_
_entity_poly.entity_id
_entity_poly.type
_entity_poly.pdbx_seq_one_letter_code
_entity_poly.pdbx_strand_id
1 'polypeptide(L)'
;MPTRTGINLLGGWLIDFSADHPELQLDIELSNVNQHLVQDEIDLAFRVGPLVDSSAIAVHLWDIPYGLYAHKDLVQALTLNPNAISVEQLKTLPGTITLPAKQWAFMDSSRQAELLSPNAEL
;
A
#
# COMPACT_ATOMS: atom_id res chain seq x y z
N MET A 1 -1.07 2.38 12.31
CA MET A 1 -0.16 2.40 11.15
C MET A 1 -0.21 1.07 10.41
N PRO A 2 -0.17 1.01 9.05
CA PRO A 2 -0.12 -0.26 8.33
C PRO A 2 1.04 -1.12 8.82
N THR A 3 0.71 -2.30 9.33
CA THR A 3 1.61 -3.20 10.07
C THR A 3 2.95 -3.45 9.37
N ARG A 4 2.91 -3.79 8.08
CA ARG A 4 4.11 -4.13 7.30
C ARG A 4 4.96 -2.91 6.92
N THR A 5 4.33 -1.77 6.64
CA THR A 5 5.05 -0.51 6.38
C THR A 5 5.67 0.02 7.68
N GLY A 6 5.01 -0.17 8.82
CA GLY A 6 5.52 0.20 10.14
C GLY A 6 6.83 -0.44 10.48
N ILE A 7 6.87 -1.76 10.36
CA ILE A 7 8.06 -2.51 10.71
C ILE A 7 9.20 -2.23 9.72
N ASN A 8 8.92 -2.24 8.42
CA ASN A 8 9.99 -2.20 7.42
C ASN A 8 10.51 -0.79 7.09
N LEU A 9 9.70 0.25 7.28
CA LEU A 9 10.08 1.61 6.89
C LEU A 9 10.30 2.51 8.10
N LEU A 10 9.36 2.53 9.05
CA LEU A 10 9.42 3.44 10.19
C LEU A 10 10.16 2.88 11.40
N GLY A 11 10.29 1.56 11.53
CA GLY A 11 10.93 0.93 12.69
C GLY A 11 12.31 1.49 12.98
N GLY A 12 13.16 1.62 11.95
CA GLY A 12 14.49 2.21 12.09
C GLY A 12 14.43 3.67 12.57
N TRP A 13 13.59 4.49 11.95
CA TRP A 13 13.46 5.91 12.32
C TRP A 13 12.91 6.12 13.73
N LEU A 14 11.98 5.27 14.19
CA LEU A 14 11.44 5.34 15.55
C LEU A 14 12.48 4.96 16.60
N ILE A 15 13.36 4.00 16.28
CA ILE A 15 14.50 3.64 17.14
C ILE A 15 15.47 4.81 17.22
N ASP A 16 15.88 5.37 16.08
CA ASP A 16 16.80 6.50 16.02
C ASP A 16 16.23 7.72 16.77
N PHE A 17 14.95 8.03 16.54
CA PHE A 17 14.24 9.13 17.22
C PHE A 17 14.17 8.91 18.74
N SER A 18 13.88 7.69 19.19
CA SER A 18 13.87 7.38 20.63
C SER A 18 15.26 7.47 21.26
N ALA A 19 16.33 7.19 20.50
CA ALA A 19 17.69 7.31 20.97
C ALA A 19 18.13 8.78 21.10
N ASP A 20 17.71 9.63 20.17
CA ASP A 20 17.99 11.07 20.16
C ASP A 20 17.19 11.84 21.23
N HIS A 21 16.06 11.28 21.70
CA HIS A 21 15.15 11.89 22.68
C HIS A 21 14.83 10.93 23.85
N PRO A 22 15.80 10.64 24.75
CA PRO A 22 15.65 9.63 25.80
C PRO A 22 14.62 9.97 26.88
N GLU A 23 14.20 11.23 27.00
CA GLU A 23 13.13 11.68 27.89
C GLU A 23 11.72 11.36 27.38
N LEU A 24 11.58 11.02 26.09
CA LEU A 24 10.32 10.73 25.43
C LEU A 24 10.03 9.22 25.51
N GLN A 25 8.87 8.86 26.07
CA GLN A 25 8.36 7.49 26.00
C GLN A 25 7.45 7.35 24.79
N LEU A 26 7.79 6.43 23.88
CA LEU A 26 6.97 6.12 22.72
C LEU A 26 6.08 4.92 23.01
N ASP A 27 4.76 5.11 22.97
CA ASP A 27 3.77 4.02 22.92
C ASP A 27 3.33 3.81 21.46
N ILE A 28 3.62 2.63 20.90
CA ILE A 28 3.51 2.39 19.46
C ILE A 28 2.57 1.21 19.21
N GLU A 29 1.44 1.50 18.55
CA GLU A 29 0.51 0.49 18.05
C GLU A 29 0.58 0.36 16.51
N LEU A 30 0.65 -0.89 16.05
CA LEU A 30 0.56 -1.24 14.63
C LEU A 30 -0.81 -1.86 14.35
N SER A 31 -1.57 -1.23 13.45
CA SER A 31 -2.93 -1.65 13.12
C SER A 31 -3.26 -1.30 11.66
N ASN A 32 -3.90 -2.24 10.98
CA ASN A 32 -4.43 -2.05 9.62
C ASN A 32 -5.82 -1.39 9.63
N VAL A 33 -6.37 -1.07 10.80
CA VAL A 33 -7.63 -0.35 10.96
C VAL A 33 -7.35 1.14 11.09
N ASN A 34 -8.24 1.96 10.53
CA ASN A 34 -8.23 3.40 10.77
C ASN A 34 -8.81 3.68 12.16
N GLN A 35 -7.94 3.77 13.16
CA GLN A 35 -8.28 4.10 14.56
C GLN A 35 -8.85 5.52 14.70
N HIS A 36 -9.61 5.78 15.75
CA HIS A 36 -10.16 7.10 16.02
C HIS A 36 -9.24 7.89 16.95
N LEU A 37 -8.46 8.84 16.42
CA LEU A 37 -7.38 9.52 17.15
C LEU A 37 -7.80 10.05 18.53
N VAL A 38 -8.94 10.76 18.61
CA VAL A 38 -9.40 11.35 19.87
C VAL A 38 -9.94 10.32 20.86
N GLN A 39 -10.64 9.28 20.39
CA GLN A 39 -11.28 8.29 21.27
C GLN A 39 -10.24 7.28 21.79
N ASP A 40 -9.26 6.97 20.97
CA ASP A 40 -8.19 6.01 21.27
C ASP A 40 -6.95 6.69 21.88
N GLU A 41 -7.04 7.99 22.21
CA GLU A 41 -5.95 8.77 22.84
C GLU A 41 -4.63 8.74 22.04
N ILE A 42 -4.74 8.77 20.70
CA ILE A 42 -3.60 8.73 19.78
C ILE A 42 -3.23 10.15 19.34
N ASP A 43 -2.03 10.59 19.73
CA ASP A 43 -1.49 11.91 19.36
C ASP A 43 -1.09 11.99 17.87
N LEU A 44 -0.54 10.90 17.32
CA LEU A 44 -0.01 10.84 15.96
C LEU A 44 -0.33 9.51 15.29
N ALA A 45 -0.78 9.54 14.04
CA ALA A 45 -0.96 8.34 13.23
C ALA A 45 -0.35 8.46 11.84
N PHE A 46 0.48 7.49 11.49
CA PHE A 46 0.92 7.26 10.12
C PHE A 46 -0.13 6.43 9.37
N ARG A 47 -0.67 6.99 8.28
CA ARG A 47 -1.72 6.37 7.47
C ARG A 47 -1.36 6.40 5.98
N VAL A 48 -1.90 5.42 5.26
CA VAL A 48 -1.85 5.38 3.79
C VAL A 48 -3.26 5.62 3.28
N GLY A 49 -3.40 6.45 2.27
CA GLY A 49 -4.68 6.80 1.67
C GLY A 49 -5.12 8.23 2.02
N PRO A 50 -6.29 8.64 1.50
CA PRO A 50 -6.78 10.00 1.66
C PRO A 50 -7.11 10.30 3.13
N LEU A 51 -6.98 11.58 3.49
CA LEU A 51 -7.51 12.04 4.77
C LEU A 51 -9.03 11.93 4.74
N VAL A 52 -9.58 11.11 5.63
CA VAL A 52 -11.03 11.05 5.86
C VAL A 52 -11.47 12.36 6.48
N ASP A 53 -12.66 12.83 6.13
CA ASP A 53 -13.23 14.07 6.66
C ASP A 53 -13.14 14.09 8.19
N SER A 54 -12.25 14.93 8.71
CA SER A 54 -11.91 15.02 10.11
C SER A 54 -11.28 16.38 10.40
N SER A 55 -11.31 16.78 11.67
CA SER A 55 -10.61 17.97 12.15
C SER A 55 -9.08 17.79 12.24
N ALA A 56 -8.55 16.63 11.85
CA ALA A 56 -7.13 16.34 11.95
C ALA A 56 -6.33 17.12 10.90
N ILE A 57 -5.15 17.60 11.29
CA ILE A 57 -4.17 18.16 10.36
C ILE A 57 -3.36 17.00 9.78
N ALA A 58 -3.37 16.86 8.45
CA ALA A 58 -2.53 15.88 7.76
C ALA A 58 -1.32 16.54 7.12
N VAL A 59 -0.16 15.91 7.28
CA VAL A 59 1.08 16.27 6.58
C VAL A 59 1.39 15.14 5.61
N HIS A 60 1.50 15.48 4.32
CA HIS A 60 1.99 14.54 3.33
C HIS A 60 3.48 14.29 3.53
N LEU A 61 3.88 13.03 3.67
CA LEU A 61 5.28 12.65 3.87
C LEU A 61 5.93 12.13 2.59
N TRP A 62 5.30 11.16 1.91
CA TRP A 62 5.74 10.63 0.62
C TRP A 62 4.63 9.84 -0.08
N ASP A 63 4.83 9.56 -1.37
CA ASP A 63 4.02 8.64 -2.16
C ASP A 63 4.59 7.22 -2.13
N ILE A 64 3.72 6.21 -2.10
CA ILE A 64 4.11 4.80 -2.23
C ILE A 64 3.85 4.35 -3.67
N PRO A 65 4.90 4.13 -4.49
CA PRO A 65 4.71 3.68 -5.86
C PRO A 65 4.19 2.24 -5.89
N TYR A 66 3.14 2.01 -6.67
CA TYR A 66 2.66 0.67 -6.98
C TYR A 66 3.36 0.12 -8.22
N GLY A 67 3.61 -1.19 -8.23
CA GLY A 67 4.14 -1.90 -9.38
C GLY A 67 3.42 -3.22 -9.57
N LEU A 68 3.43 -3.71 -10.81
CA LEU A 68 2.97 -5.04 -11.13
C LEU A 68 4.15 -6.00 -11.02
N TYR A 69 3.98 -7.07 -10.26
CA TYR A 69 5.03 -8.05 -9.99
C TYR A 69 4.54 -9.46 -10.26
N ALA A 70 5.45 -10.31 -10.72
CA ALA A 70 5.22 -11.72 -10.94
C ALA A 70 6.50 -12.51 -10.61
N HIS A 71 6.34 -13.78 -10.25
CA HIS A 71 7.51 -14.66 -10.11
C HIS A 71 8.18 -14.86 -11.48
N LYS A 72 9.51 -14.91 -11.53
CA LYS A 72 10.27 -15.05 -12.79
C LYS A 72 9.83 -16.26 -13.62
N ASP A 73 9.49 -17.36 -12.95
CA ASP A 73 9.08 -18.60 -13.62
C ASP A 73 7.73 -18.43 -14.33
N LEU A 74 6.82 -17.64 -13.76
CA LEU A 74 5.53 -17.33 -14.40
C LEU A 74 5.75 -16.48 -15.66
N VAL A 75 6.63 -15.47 -15.58
CA VAL A 75 6.99 -14.60 -16.71
C VAL A 75 7.59 -15.43 -17.85
N GLN A 76 8.47 -16.39 -17.53
CA GLN A 76 9.09 -17.28 -18.51
C GLN A 76 8.09 -18.28 -19.11
N ALA A 77 7.29 -18.94 -18.29
CA ALA A 77 6.32 -19.95 -18.74
C ALA A 77 5.28 -19.36 -19.69
N LEU A 78 4.85 -18.12 -19.44
CA LEU A 78 3.88 -17.40 -20.25
C LEU A 78 4.51 -16.56 -21.37
N THR A 79 5.85 -16.60 -21.52
CA THR A 79 6.61 -15.82 -22.51
C THR A 79 6.25 -14.33 -22.48
N LEU A 80 6.07 -13.76 -21.28
CA LEU A 80 5.69 -12.36 -21.09
C LEU A 80 6.91 -11.45 -21.20
N ASN A 81 6.72 -10.26 -21.77
CA ASN A 81 7.70 -9.19 -21.66
C ASN A 81 7.51 -8.48 -20.31
N PRO A 82 8.45 -8.58 -19.36
CA PRO A 82 8.29 -8.00 -18.02
C PRO A 82 8.25 -6.46 -18.03
N ASN A 83 8.74 -5.82 -19.09
CA ASN A 83 8.78 -4.36 -19.22
C ASN A 83 7.62 -3.79 -20.05
N ALA A 84 6.82 -4.65 -20.68
CA ALA A 84 5.70 -4.21 -21.52
C ALA A 84 4.64 -5.31 -21.55
N ILE A 85 3.57 -5.12 -20.77
CA ILE A 85 2.40 -5.98 -20.76
C ILE A 85 1.17 -5.15 -21.11
N SER A 86 0.37 -5.61 -22.07
CA SER A 86 -0.88 -4.95 -22.42
C SER A 86 -1.99 -5.39 -21.47
N VAL A 87 -3.03 -4.55 -21.37
CA VAL A 87 -4.19 -4.87 -20.54
C VAL A 87 -4.97 -6.07 -21.09
N GLU A 88 -5.05 -6.22 -22.41
CA GLU A 88 -5.65 -7.40 -23.03
C GLU A 88 -4.89 -8.68 -22.66
N GLN A 89 -3.55 -8.62 -22.58
CA GLN A 89 -2.77 -9.75 -22.07
C GLN A 89 -3.09 -10.03 -20.60
N LEU A 90 -3.10 -9.01 -19.73
CA LEU A 90 -3.42 -9.16 -18.31
C LEU A 90 -4.77 -9.84 -18.06
N LYS A 91 -5.80 -9.50 -18.84
CA LYS A 91 -7.15 -10.10 -18.73
C LYS A 91 -7.15 -11.61 -18.98
N THR A 92 -6.20 -12.12 -19.75
CA THR A 92 -6.08 -13.56 -20.05
C THR A 92 -5.30 -14.35 -19.01
N LEU A 93 -4.57 -13.67 -18.12
CA LEU A 93 -3.72 -14.32 -17.13
C LEU A 93 -4.51 -14.73 -15.88
N PRO A 94 -4.13 -15.84 -15.22
CA PRO A 94 -4.67 -16.16 -13.91
C PRO A 94 -4.28 -15.05 -12.94
N GLY A 95 -5.27 -14.55 -12.21
CA GLY A 95 -5.07 -13.46 -11.25
C GLY A 95 -5.96 -13.68 -10.03
N THR A 96 -5.48 -13.22 -8.88
CA THR A 96 -6.28 -13.21 -7.66
C THR A 96 -6.45 -11.78 -7.18
N ILE A 97 -7.54 -11.53 -6.47
CA ILE A 97 -7.74 -10.29 -5.76
C ILE A 97 -8.16 -10.59 -4.34
N THR A 98 -7.56 -9.87 -3.41
CA THR A 98 -7.88 -9.97 -1.99
C THR A 98 -8.78 -8.82 -1.58
N LEU A 99 -9.85 -9.12 -0.87
CA LEU A 99 -10.70 -8.10 -0.27
C LEU A 99 -9.88 -7.14 0.63
N PRO A 100 -10.27 -5.86 0.71
CA PRO A 100 -11.50 -5.28 0.17
C PRO A 100 -11.43 -4.92 -1.33
N ALA A 101 -10.28 -5.10 -1.98
CA ALA A 101 -10.15 -4.78 -3.40
C ALA A 101 -11.05 -5.72 -4.24
N LYS A 102 -11.78 -5.13 -5.20
CA LYS A 102 -12.68 -5.86 -6.11
C LYS A 102 -12.18 -5.88 -7.55
N GLN A 103 -11.32 -4.93 -7.91
CA GLN A 103 -10.66 -4.84 -9.20
C GLN A 103 -9.23 -4.33 -9.01
N TRP A 104 -8.36 -4.69 -9.94
CA TRP A 104 -7.05 -4.07 -10.09
C TRP A 104 -7.22 -2.74 -10.83
N ALA A 105 -6.61 -1.68 -10.33
CA ALA A 105 -6.62 -0.38 -10.97
C ALA A 105 -5.23 -0.11 -11.55
N PHE A 106 -5.18 0.15 -12.86
CA PHE A 106 -3.99 0.56 -13.56
C PHE A 106 -4.16 1.99 -14.04
N MET A 107 -3.04 2.68 -14.21
CA MET A 107 -3.02 4.00 -14.83
C MET A 107 -2.22 3.89 -16.11
N ASP A 108 -2.83 4.28 -17.22
CA ASP A 108 -2.17 4.28 -18.52
C ASP A 108 -1.23 5.49 -18.66
N SER A 109 -0.54 5.57 -19.81
CA SER A 109 0.34 6.71 -20.13
C SER A 109 -0.39 8.06 -20.24
N SER A 110 -1.72 8.06 -20.40
CA SER A 110 -2.57 9.25 -20.49
C SER A 110 -3.17 9.66 -19.13
N ARG A 111 -2.79 8.97 -18.05
CA ARG A 111 -3.34 9.11 -16.68
C ARG A 111 -4.82 8.74 -16.57
N GLN A 112 -5.34 7.93 -17.49
CA GLN A 112 -6.65 7.32 -17.35
C GLN A 112 -6.56 6.03 -16.55
N ALA A 113 -7.52 5.87 -15.64
CA ALA A 113 -7.64 4.67 -14.82
C ALA A 113 -8.33 3.56 -15.61
N GLU A 114 -7.68 2.40 -15.70
CA GLU A 114 -8.25 1.19 -16.26
C GLU A 114 -8.47 0.15 -15.15
N LEU A 115 -9.71 -0.33 -15.05
CA LEU A 115 -10.11 -1.29 -14.02
C LEU A 115 -10.19 -2.69 -14.60
N LEU A 116 -9.51 -3.63 -13.97
CA LEU A 116 -9.44 -5.03 -14.38
C LEU A 116 -9.94 -5.96 -13.29
N SER A 117 -10.92 -6.79 -13.64
CA SER A 117 -11.31 -7.92 -12.83
C SER A 117 -10.45 -9.11 -13.22
N PRO A 118 -9.77 -9.78 -12.28
CA PRO A 118 -9.04 -11.01 -12.59
C PRO A 118 -9.99 -12.06 -13.17
N ASN A 119 -9.51 -12.85 -14.12
CA ASN A 119 -10.27 -13.99 -14.60
C ASN A 119 -10.33 -15.06 -13.50
N ALA A 120 -11.51 -15.29 -12.92
CA ALA A 120 -11.73 -16.26 -11.86
C ALA A 120 -11.97 -17.69 -12.38
N GLU A 121 -12.13 -17.87 -13.69
CA GLU A 121 -12.56 -19.13 -14.32
C GLU A 121 -11.40 -19.99 -14.87
N LEU A 122 -10.14 -19.70 -14.50
CA LEU A 122 -8.94 -20.46 -14.89
C LEU A 122 -8.21 -21.07 -13.70
#